data_AF-A0AAD4N5W3-F1
#
_entry.id   AF-A0AAD4N5W3-F1
#
_cell.length_a   1.000
_cell.length_b   1.000
_cell.length_c   1.000
_cell.angle_alpha   90.00
_cell.angle_beta   90.00
_cell.angle_gamma   90.00
#
_symmetry.space_group_name_H-M   'P 1'
#
loop_
_entity.id
_entity.type
_entity.pdbx_description
1 polymer ?
#
loop_
_entity_poly.entity_id
_entity_poly.type
_entity_poly.pdbx_seq_one_letter_code
_entity_poly.pdbx_strand_id
1 'polypeptide(L)'
;MRGRHLDVIHSGKVLLSDGVGRGKPARLVLTKDQLTIQLHALDNDDDALSTCAITQAESNFDSTLRTVNVNKSSEGIGLSIKGGSDGTHSVPIVISKVLPNLPAAQTGQIFVGDSIVEINGISVEGKTHEEVVQMLKQSTDSHVTLTLRHDSKLAPLLRVR
;
A
#
# COMPACT_ATOMS: atom_id res chain seq x y z
N MET A 1 -11.89 -21.12 -43.29
CA MET A 1 -10.66 -21.28 -42.48
C MET A 1 -10.93 -20.65 -41.11
N ARG A 2 -11.32 -21.45 -40.10
CA ARG A 2 -11.68 -20.94 -38.76
C ARG A 2 -10.40 -20.64 -37.98
N GLY A 3 -10.15 -19.36 -37.70
CA GLY A 3 -9.04 -18.91 -36.87
C GLY A 3 -9.14 -19.53 -35.47
N ARG A 4 -8.06 -20.19 -35.03
CA ARG A 4 -7.99 -20.75 -33.68
C ARG A 4 -7.96 -19.58 -32.71
N HIS A 5 -9.09 -19.33 -32.06
CA HIS A 5 -9.17 -18.40 -30.95
C HIS A 5 -8.35 -19.01 -29.80
N LEU A 6 -7.13 -18.51 -29.59
CA LEU A 6 -6.31 -18.88 -28.45
C LEU A 6 -6.94 -18.24 -27.22
N ASP A 7 -7.87 -18.97 -26.58
CA ASP A 7 -8.42 -18.58 -25.29
C ASP A 7 -7.26 -18.56 -24.28
N VAL A 8 -6.71 -17.37 -24.03
CA VAL A 8 -5.77 -17.13 -22.94
C VAL A 8 -6.56 -17.28 -21.65
N ILE A 9 -6.20 -18.29 -20.86
CA ILE A 9 -6.81 -18.54 -19.54
C ILE A 9 -6.22 -17.58 -18.52
N HIS A 10 -4.90 -17.35 -18.60
CA HIS A 10 -4.19 -16.54 -17.62
C HIS A 10 -2.91 -15.94 -18.22
N SER A 11 -2.57 -14.71 -17.85
CA SER A 11 -1.26 -14.13 -18.18
C SER A 11 -0.68 -13.39 -16.97
N GLY A 12 0.61 -13.53 -16.74
CA GLY A 12 1.30 -12.94 -15.59
C GLY A 12 2.75 -12.58 -15.90
N LYS A 13 3.35 -11.71 -15.09
CA LYS A 13 4.79 -11.40 -15.15
C LYS A 13 5.53 -12.29 -14.16
N VAL A 14 6.66 -12.84 -14.58
CA VAL A 14 7.57 -13.62 -13.75
C VAL A 14 9.00 -13.16 -13.95
N LEU A 15 9.83 -13.39 -12.94
CA LEU A 15 11.27 -13.20 -13.03
C LEU A 15 11.91 -14.55 -13.33
N LEU A 16 12.60 -14.64 -14.47
CA LEU A 16 13.42 -15.80 -14.81
C LEU A 16 14.81 -15.58 -14.24
N SER A 17 15.23 -16.43 -13.30
CA SER A 17 16.54 -16.33 -12.67
C SER A 17 17.57 -17.10 -13.50
N ASP A 18 18.59 -16.42 -14.02
CA ASP A 18 19.68 -17.04 -14.79
C ASP A 18 20.74 -17.71 -13.90
N GLY A 19 20.46 -17.96 -12.61
CA GLY A 19 21.38 -18.61 -11.65
C GLY A 19 22.51 -17.71 -11.13
N VAL A 20 22.60 -16.46 -11.61
CA VAL A 20 23.63 -15.46 -11.23
C VAL A 20 23.02 -14.26 -10.48
N GLY A 21 21.80 -14.41 -9.96
CA GLY A 21 21.14 -13.38 -9.12
C GLY A 21 20.54 -12.18 -9.87
N ARG A 22 20.64 -12.11 -11.20
CA ARG A 22 19.95 -11.11 -12.03
C ARG A 22 18.84 -11.79 -12.81
N GLY A 23 17.61 -11.73 -12.29
CA GLY A 23 16.45 -12.29 -12.97
C GLY A 23 15.94 -11.34 -14.06
N LYS A 24 15.64 -11.87 -15.26
CA LYS A 24 15.01 -11.07 -16.33
C LYS A 24 13.49 -11.16 -16.22
N PRO A 25 12.75 -10.05 -16.31
CA PRO A 25 11.30 -10.09 -16.32
C PRO A 25 10.80 -10.69 -17.65
N ALA A 26 9.90 -11.67 -17.55
CA ALA A 26 9.25 -12.31 -18.69
C ALA A 26 7.74 -12.37 -18.45
N ARG A 27 6.97 -12.43 -19.54
CA ARG A 27 5.52 -12.61 -19.49
C ARG A 27 5.17 -14.07 -19.78
N LEU A 28 4.46 -14.70 -18.85
CA LEU A 28 3.84 -16.01 -19.05
C LEU A 28 2.43 -15.83 -19.60
N VAL A 29 2.10 -16.61 -20.61
CA VAL A 29 0.77 -16.70 -21.21
C VAL A 29 0.35 -18.16 -21.20
N LEU A 30 -0.69 -18.47 -20.42
CA LEU A 30 -1.28 -19.80 -20.34
C LEU A 30 -2.53 -19.84 -21.21
N THR A 31 -2.53 -20.74 -22.18
CA THR A 31 -3.68 -21.08 -23.02
C THR A 31 -4.17 -22.48 -22.67
N LYS A 32 -5.34 -22.88 -23.18
CA LYS A 32 -5.90 -24.23 -22.95
C LYS A 32 -4.97 -25.38 -23.32
N ASP A 33 -4.09 -25.17 -24.30
CA ASP A 33 -3.24 -26.23 -24.86
C ASP A 33 -1.75 -26.02 -24.55
N GLN A 34 -1.31 -24.77 -24.30
CA GLN A 34 0.11 -24.42 -24.21
C GLN A 34 0.38 -23.33 -23.17
N LEU A 35 1.56 -23.41 -22.54
CA LEU A 35 2.17 -22.35 -21.73
C LEU A 35 3.33 -21.75 -22.50
N THR A 36 3.26 -20.44 -22.78
CA THR A 36 4.26 -19.71 -23.55
C THR A 36 4.91 -18.65 -22.69
N ILE A 37 6.24 -18.53 -22.79
CA ILE A 37 7.03 -17.49 -22.13
C ILE A 37 7.48 -16.48 -23.18
N GLN A 38 7.20 -15.21 -22.96
CA GLN A 38 7.64 -14.10 -23.80
C GLN A 38 8.63 -13.25 -23.03
N LEU A 39 9.91 -13.32 -23.43
CA LEU A 39 11.00 -12.52 -22.87
C LEU A 39 10.85 -11.06 -23.33
N HIS A 40 10.83 -10.11 -22.40
CA HIS A 40 10.83 -8.68 -22.72
C HIS A 40 12.17 -8.10 -22.30
N ALA A 41 13.12 -8.07 -23.23
CA ALA A 41 14.39 -7.38 -23.02
C ALA A 41 14.14 -5.88 -23.15
N LEU A 42 14.34 -5.12 -22.07
CA LEU A 42 14.43 -3.66 -22.12
C LEU A 42 15.87 -3.34 -22.56
N ASP A 43 16.07 -3.22 -23.86
CA ASP A 43 17.26 -2.57 -24.42
C ASP A 43 16.86 -1.13 -24.71
N ASN A 44 17.34 -0.17 -23.90
CA ASN A 44 17.42 1.27 -24.20
C ASN A 44 18.31 1.92 -23.13
N ASP A 45 19.59 2.10 -23.44
CA ASP A 45 20.46 3.12 -22.83
C ASP A 45 20.02 4.50 -23.35
N ASP A 46 19.54 5.38 -22.46
CA ASP A 46 19.57 6.85 -22.66
C ASP A 46 19.58 7.55 -21.28
N ASP A 47 20.60 8.36 -21.10
CA ASP A 47 21.03 9.00 -19.88
C ASP A 47 20.53 10.46 -19.89
N ALA A 48 19.49 10.75 -19.10
CA ALA A 48 19.16 12.14 -18.75
C ALA A 48 18.64 12.24 -17.31
N LEU A 49 19.42 12.96 -16.52
CA LEU A 49 19.33 13.14 -15.07
C LEU A 49 18.09 13.97 -14.63
N SER A 50 17.49 13.57 -13.50
CA SER A 50 16.66 14.36 -12.54
C SER A 50 15.12 14.25 -12.59
N THR A 51 14.55 13.43 -11.70
CA THR A 51 13.79 13.86 -10.49
C THR A 51 12.80 12.76 -10.04
N CYS A 52 13.15 12.08 -8.97
CA CYS A 52 12.27 11.63 -7.87
C CYS A 52 10.90 11.02 -8.21
N ALA A 53 10.89 9.82 -8.78
CA ALA A 53 9.87 8.78 -8.63
C ALA A 53 10.24 7.74 -9.69
N ILE A 54 10.90 6.66 -9.35
CA ILE A 54 10.21 5.44 -8.98
C ILE A 54 11.23 4.61 -8.21
N THR A 55 11.10 4.62 -6.88
CA THR A 55 11.71 3.61 -6.03
C THR A 55 10.94 2.30 -6.26
N GLN A 56 11.42 1.46 -7.18
CA GLN A 56 11.04 0.05 -7.25
C GLN A 56 12.10 -0.73 -6.48
N ALA A 57 11.85 -0.89 -5.17
CA ALA A 57 11.29 -2.11 -4.62
C ALA A 57 12.29 -3.28 -4.69
N GLU A 58 13.46 -3.05 -4.11
CA GLU A 58 14.30 -4.10 -3.56
C GLU A 58 13.54 -4.76 -2.39
N SER A 59 13.44 -6.08 -2.48
CA SER A 59 12.81 -7.01 -1.56
C SER A 59 12.92 -6.68 -0.05
N ASN A 60 11.78 -6.53 0.65
CA ASN A 60 11.47 -7.36 1.84
C ASN A 60 10.10 -7.06 2.49
N PHE A 61 9.35 -8.15 2.73
CA PHE A 61 8.14 -8.30 3.57
C PHE A 61 6.89 -7.45 3.25
N ASP A 62 5.88 -8.15 2.74
CA ASP A 62 4.43 -7.92 2.79
C ASP A 62 3.97 -6.80 3.76
N SER A 63 4.11 -5.54 3.34
CA SER A 63 3.75 -4.34 4.10
C SER A 63 3.61 -3.18 3.13
N THR A 64 2.65 -3.27 2.20
CA THR A 64 2.38 -2.17 1.28
C THR A 64 1.82 -0.99 2.08
N LEU A 65 2.66 0.03 2.28
CA LEU A 65 2.20 1.32 2.77
C LEU A 65 1.23 1.92 1.75
N ARG A 66 0.11 2.45 2.22
CA ARG A 66 -0.88 3.12 1.39
C ARG A 66 -1.17 4.50 1.93
N THR A 67 -1.12 5.48 1.05
CA THR A 67 -1.40 6.87 1.36
C THR A 67 -2.85 7.18 1.03
N VAL A 68 -3.62 7.62 2.02
CA VAL A 68 -5.04 7.95 1.89
C VAL A 68 -5.25 9.39 2.27
N ASN A 69 -5.93 10.15 1.42
CA ASN A 69 -6.31 11.52 1.73
C ASN A 69 -7.73 11.56 2.29
N VAL A 70 -7.89 12.13 3.48
CA VAL A 70 -9.17 12.18 4.19
C VAL A 70 -9.58 13.63 4.42
N ASN A 71 -10.76 14.00 3.97
CA ASN A 71 -11.26 15.35 4.20
C ASN A 71 -11.56 15.58 5.69
N LYS A 72 -11.34 16.78 6.19
CA LYS A 72 -11.69 17.15 7.57
C LYS A 72 -13.13 17.65 7.60
N SER A 73 -13.96 17.09 8.50
CA SER A 73 -15.31 17.58 8.77
C SER A 73 -15.38 18.42 10.05
N SER A 74 -16.54 18.99 10.36
CA SER A 74 -16.80 19.70 11.63
C SER A 74 -16.60 18.81 12.87
N GLU A 75 -16.82 17.50 12.74
CA GLU A 75 -16.56 16.50 13.78
C GLU A 75 -15.15 15.88 13.69
N GLY A 76 -14.32 16.37 12.77
CA GLY A 76 -12.98 15.87 12.48
C GLY A 76 -12.95 14.81 11.37
N ILE A 77 -11.94 13.95 11.41
CA ILE A 77 -11.66 12.95 10.35
C ILE A 77 -12.52 11.69 10.53
N GLY A 78 -12.94 11.39 11.77
CA GLY A 78 -13.79 10.24 12.10
C GLY A 78 -13.06 8.93 12.36
N LEU A 79 -11.86 9.00 12.95
CA LEU A 79 -11.04 7.85 13.30
C LEU A 79 -10.74 7.82 14.80
N SER A 80 -10.66 6.62 15.36
CA SER A 80 -10.13 6.40 16.70
C SER A 80 -8.81 5.66 16.61
N ILE A 81 -7.76 6.24 17.19
CA ILE A 81 -6.42 5.65 17.22
C ILE A 81 -6.12 5.08 18.62
N LYS A 82 -5.26 4.07 18.66
CA LYS A 82 -4.67 3.49 19.86
C LYS A 82 -3.16 3.40 19.68
N GLY A 83 -2.44 3.28 20.78
CA GLY A 83 -0.98 3.28 20.78
C GLY A 83 -0.38 4.66 21.04
N GLY A 84 0.94 4.73 20.89
CA GLY A 84 1.75 5.87 21.29
C GLY A 84 3.02 5.39 21.99
N SER A 85 4.04 6.25 21.96
CA SER A 85 5.24 6.09 22.76
C SER A 85 5.02 6.71 24.14
N ASP A 86 5.19 5.90 25.19
CA ASP A 86 5.11 6.36 26.60
C ASP A 86 6.51 6.42 27.24
N GLY A 87 7.55 6.65 26.42
CA GLY A 87 8.96 6.71 26.83
C GLY A 87 9.60 5.34 27.13
N THR A 88 8.85 4.39 27.72
CA THR A 88 9.34 3.03 28.03
C THR A 88 8.85 1.99 27.02
N HIS A 89 7.64 2.18 26.50
CA HIS A 89 7.03 1.31 25.51
C HIS A 89 6.65 2.13 24.29
N SER A 90 7.18 1.76 23.12
CA SER A 90 6.80 2.35 21.83
C SER A 90 5.81 1.40 21.16
N VAL A 91 4.53 1.76 21.18
CA VAL A 91 3.45 1.00 20.53
C VAL A 91 3.04 1.73 19.26
N PRO A 92 2.93 1.04 18.10
CA PRO A 92 2.52 1.68 16.86
C PRO A 92 1.12 2.29 16.98
N ILE A 93 0.89 3.37 16.24
CA ILE A 93 -0.43 4.01 16.18
C ILE A 93 -1.33 3.16 15.31
N VAL A 94 -2.37 2.55 15.88
CA VAL A 94 -3.30 1.67 15.16
C VAL A 94 -4.71 2.23 15.18
N ILE A 95 -5.42 2.11 14.07
CA ILE A 95 -6.82 2.52 13.96
C ILE A 95 -7.69 1.46 14.66
N SER A 96 -8.29 1.83 15.79
CA SER A 96 -9.18 0.95 16.55
C SER A 96 -10.63 1.03 16.08
N LYS A 97 -11.05 2.15 15.48
CA LYS A 97 -12.43 2.33 15.03
C LYS A 97 -12.48 3.36 13.91
N VAL A 98 -13.33 3.10 12.92
CA VAL A 98 -13.71 4.04 11.87
C VAL A 98 -15.17 4.42 12.09
N LEU A 99 -15.46 5.70 12.20
CA LEU A 99 -16.82 6.18 12.42
C LEU A 99 -17.60 6.21 11.10
N PRO A 100 -18.77 5.56 11.01
CA PRO A 100 -19.59 5.58 9.81
C PRO A 100 -20.11 6.99 9.54
N ASN A 101 -20.32 7.33 8.27
CA ASN A 101 -20.76 8.65 7.79
C ASN A 101 -19.74 9.79 7.95
N LEU A 102 -18.56 9.53 8.52
CA LEU A 102 -17.47 10.52 8.57
C LEU A 102 -16.48 10.33 7.41
N PRO A 103 -15.66 11.36 7.12
CA PRO A 103 -14.79 11.35 5.95
C PRO A 103 -13.87 10.14 5.83
N ALA A 104 -13.34 9.64 6.95
CA ALA A 104 -12.50 8.45 6.94
C ALA A 104 -13.22 7.21 6.39
N ALA A 105 -14.48 6.99 6.78
CA ALA A 105 -15.28 5.90 6.24
C ALA A 105 -15.64 6.14 4.77
N GLN A 106 -15.88 7.40 4.38
CA GLN A 106 -16.20 7.77 2.99
C GLN A 106 -15.06 7.48 2.02
N THR A 107 -13.80 7.53 2.48
CA THR A 107 -12.65 7.16 1.63
C THR A 107 -12.71 5.70 1.18
N GLY A 108 -13.38 4.81 1.94
CA GLY A 108 -13.47 3.37 1.68
C GLY A 108 -12.13 2.64 1.72
N GLN A 109 -11.05 3.37 2.00
CA GLN A 109 -9.70 2.86 1.97
C GLN A 109 -9.23 2.56 3.38
N ILE A 110 -9.73 3.24 4.42
CA ILE A 110 -9.26 3.08 5.81
C ILE A 110 -10.01 1.99 6.56
N PHE A 111 -9.27 1.05 7.15
CA PHE A 111 -9.82 -0.06 7.91
C PHE A 111 -9.32 -0.09 9.36
N VAL A 112 -10.14 -0.69 10.22
CA VAL A 112 -9.73 -1.00 11.59
C VAL A 112 -8.60 -2.02 11.56
N GLY A 113 -7.56 -1.78 12.35
CA GLY A 113 -6.34 -2.60 12.36
C GLY A 113 -5.20 -2.04 11.49
N ASP A 114 -5.47 -1.06 10.62
CA ASP A 114 -4.41 -0.38 9.89
C ASP A 114 -3.53 0.43 10.87
N SER A 115 -2.21 0.39 10.66
CA SER A 115 -1.26 1.15 11.47
C SER A 115 -0.87 2.44 10.76
N ILE A 116 -0.96 3.58 11.43
CA ILE A 116 -0.51 4.87 10.91
C ILE A 116 1.00 4.96 11.06
N VAL A 117 1.67 5.18 9.93
CA VAL A 117 3.11 5.40 9.86
C VAL A 117 3.41 6.89 9.72
N GLU A 118 2.59 7.61 8.95
CA GLU A 118 2.77 9.06 8.73
C GLU A 118 1.45 9.81 8.70
N ILE A 119 1.49 11.07 9.15
CA ILE A 119 0.40 12.04 9.07
C ILE A 119 0.93 13.29 8.37
N ASN A 120 0.33 13.66 7.25
CA ASN A 120 0.74 14.77 6.38
C ASN A 120 2.23 14.72 5.99
N GLY A 121 2.76 13.51 5.77
CA GLY A 121 4.18 13.31 5.43
C GLY A 121 5.14 13.41 6.63
N ILE A 122 4.62 13.49 7.86
CA ILE A 122 5.41 13.46 9.10
C ILE A 122 5.25 12.08 9.73
N SER A 123 6.38 11.38 9.96
CA SER A 123 6.35 10.08 10.64
C SER A 123 5.85 10.21 12.08
N VAL A 124 4.95 9.30 12.47
CA VAL A 124 4.39 9.20 13.82
C VAL A 124 5.09 8.16 14.67
N GLU A 125 6.09 7.47 14.14
CA GLU A 125 6.85 6.48 14.90
C GLU A 125 7.60 7.15 16.06
N GLY A 126 7.45 6.60 17.26
CA GLY A 126 8.06 7.14 18.48
C GLY A 126 7.37 8.39 19.05
N LYS A 127 6.27 8.85 18.45
CA LYS A 127 5.48 9.97 18.96
C LYS A 127 4.54 9.54 20.08
N THR A 128 4.32 10.44 21.03
CA THR A 128 3.34 10.22 22.10
C THR A 128 1.92 10.20 21.54
N HIS A 129 1.00 9.55 22.25
CA HIS A 129 -0.41 9.53 21.85
C HIS A 129 -0.95 10.95 21.62
N GLU A 130 -0.61 11.88 22.52
CA GLU A 130 -1.07 13.27 22.47
C GLU A 130 -0.51 14.01 21.26
N GLU A 131 0.77 13.86 20.93
CA GLU A 131 1.37 14.48 19.74
C GLU A 131 0.67 14.02 18.45
N VAL A 132 0.32 12.73 18.37
CA VAL A 132 -0.36 12.18 17.19
C VAL A 132 -1.77 12.72 17.07
N VAL A 133 -2.51 12.77 18.18
CA VAL A 133 -3.84 13.41 18.23
C VAL A 133 -3.74 14.90 17.88
N GLN A 134 -2.70 15.58 18.36
CA GLN A 134 -2.44 16.97 18.01
C GLN A 134 -2.16 17.12 16.51
N MET A 135 -1.32 16.29 15.88
CA MET A 135 -1.09 16.35 14.42
C MET A 135 -2.39 16.17 13.61
N LEU A 136 -3.25 15.23 13.99
CA LEU A 136 -4.57 15.04 13.34
C LEU A 136 -5.49 16.25 13.53
N LYS A 137 -5.42 16.94 14.69
CA LYS A 137 -6.25 18.11 15.01
C LYS A 137 -5.71 19.42 14.44
N GLN A 138 -4.39 19.63 14.54
CA GLN A 138 -3.63 20.82 14.13
C GLN A 138 -3.46 20.91 12.62
N SER A 139 -3.81 19.87 11.87
CA SER A 139 -3.94 19.96 10.42
C SER A 139 -4.91 21.09 10.08
N THR A 140 -4.37 22.24 9.69
CA THR A 140 -5.11 23.45 9.29
C THR A 140 -5.78 23.25 7.93
N ASP A 141 -5.31 22.25 7.18
CA ASP A 141 -5.84 21.85 5.90
C ASP A 141 -7.26 21.27 5.99
N SER A 142 -8.02 21.52 4.92
CA SER A 142 -9.34 20.91 4.71
C SER A 142 -9.28 19.39 4.54
N HIS A 143 -8.08 18.81 4.46
CA HIS A 143 -7.84 17.37 4.35
C HIS A 143 -6.57 16.97 5.11
N VAL A 144 -6.47 15.67 5.44
CA VAL A 144 -5.33 15.07 6.12
C VAL A 144 -4.88 13.86 5.32
N THR A 145 -3.59 13.81 4.99
CA THR A 145 -2.97 12.69 4.30
C THR A 145 -2.44 11.70 5.33
N LEU A 146 -2.86 10.45 5.27
CA LEU A 146 -2.42 9.38 6.17
C LEU A 146 -1.68 8.30 5.40
N THR A 147 -0.44 8.00 5.79
CA THR A 147 0.28 6.81 5.30
C THR A 147 0.02 5.67 6.27
N LEU A 148 -0.67 4.64 5.79
CA LEU A 148 -1.15 3.51 6.56
C LEU A 148 -0.42 2.25 6.11
N ARG A 149 0.05 1.45 7.06
CA ARG A 149 0.57 0.11 6.82
C ARG A 149 -0.56 -0.88 6.91
N HIS A 150 -0.83 -1.55 5.79
CA HIS A 150 -1.77 -2.65 5.74
C HIS A 150 -1.04 -3.94 6.15
N ASP A 151 -1.47 -4.54 7.26
CA ASP A 151 -1.02 -5.88 7.63
C ASP A 151 -1.95 -6.91 6.97
N SER A 152 -1.62 -7.29 5.73
CA SER A 152 -2.40 -8.25 4.92
C SER A 152 -2.48 -9.65 5.54
N LYS A 153 -1.73 -9.94 6.60
CA LYS A 153 -1.89 -11.18 7.37
C LYS A 153 -3.18 -11.22 8.20
N LEU A 154 -3.85 -10.08 8.43
CA LEU A 154 -5.15 -10.02 9.14
C LEU A 154 -6.37 -9.93 8.20
N ALA A 155 -6.18 -9.64 6.92
CA ALA A 155 -7.25 -9.51 5.93
C ALA A 155 -8.01 -10.80 5.55
N PRO A 156 -7.43 -12.04 5.58
CA PRO A 156 -8.16 -13.21 5.10
C PRO A 156 -9.21 -13.78 6.08
N LEU A 157 -9.42 -13.20 7.27
CA LEU A 157 -10.37 -13.73 8.27
C LEU A 157 -11.77 -13.08 8.25
N LEU A 158 -12.02 -12.03 7.46
CA LEU A 158 -13.31 -11.33 7.43
C LEU A 158 -14.18 -11.67 6.21
N ARG A 159 -13.97 -12.84 5.60
CA ARG A 159 -14.90 -13.41 4.62
C ARG A 159 -15.48 -14.70 5.16
N VAL A 160 -16.27 -14.59 6.23
CA VAL A 160 -17.17 -15.66 6.63
C VAL A 160 -18.45 -15.52 5.80
N ARG A 161 -18.78 -16.65 5.21
CA ARG A 161 -19.78 -16.97 4.19
C ARG A 161 -21.19 -16.43 4.43
#